data_AF-D2CFH8-F1
#
_entry.id   AF-D2CFH8-F1
#
_cell.length_a   1.000
_cell.length_b   1.000
_cell.length_c   1.000
_cell.angle_alpha   90.00
_cell.angle_beta   90.00
_cell.angle_gamma   90.00
#
_symmetry.space_group_name_H-M   'P 1'
#
loop_
_entity.id
_entity.type
_entity.pdbx_description
1 polymer ?
#
loop_
_entity_poly.entity_id
_entity_poly.type
_entity_poly.pdbx_seq_one_letter_code
_entity_poly.pdbx_strand_id
1 'polypeptide(L)'
;LVFRPKLPKYSVDSLTITHLNLNNDNSLFATFNVNVTARNPNKKIGIYYEGGSDLRVYFTGTQLCEGSLPKFYQGHRNTTVMNVTLTGQTQDANGLLQSLQAQEQTGNIPLFLRGKVPVRLKLGGLKSMKWKFLVRCWLNVDSLTPDNTIRIRDSRCKFRLRF
;
A
#
# COMPACT_ATOMS: atom_id res chain seq x y z
N LEU A 1 -10.18 -26.64 22.86
CA LEU A 1 -9.97 -25.19 22.58
C LEU A 1 -9.76 -25.00 21.07
N VAL A 2 -10.75 -24.50 20.31
CA VAL A 2 -10.66 -24.47 18.84
C VAL A 2 -9.73 -23.34 18.37
N PHE A 3 -8.71 -23.69 17.61
CA PHE A 3 -7.79 -22.76 16.97
C PHE A 3 -8.42 -22.19 15.69
N ARG A 4 -8.60 -20.87 15.63
CA ARG A 4 -9.22 -20.16 14.49
C ARG A 4 -8.34 -19.01 14.03
N PRO A 5 -7.47 -19.21 13.01
CA PRO A 5 -6.71 -18.14 12.39
C PRO A 5 -7.61 -17.02 11.88
N LYS A 6 -7.23 -15.78 12.17
CA LYS A 6 -7.83 -14.58 11.62
C LYS A 6 -6.82 -13.90 10.70
N LEU A 7 -7.29 -13.44 9.54
CA LEU A 7 -6.46 -12.66 8.61
C LEU A 7 -5.94 -11.39 9.31
N PRO A 8 -4.67 -10.98 9.10
CA PRO A 8 -4.25 -9.65 9.46
C PRO A 8 -5.09 -8.62 8.70
N LYS A 9 -5.41 -7.52 9.38
CA LYS A 9 -6.04 -6.35 8.75
C LYS A 9 -4.94 -5.37 8.36
N TYR A 10 -5.16 -4.61 7.30
CA TYR A 10 -4.35 -3.45 6.98
C TYR A 10 -5.25 -2.24 6.71
N SER A 11 -4.68 -1.06 6.79
CA SER A 11 -5.25 0.20 6.32
C SER A 11 -4.16 1.07 5.72
N VAL A 12 -4.56 2.00 4.85
CA VAL A 12 -3.74 3.15 4.47
C VAL A 12 -4.28 4.29 5.30
N ASP A 13 -3.48 4.77 6.25
CA ASP A 13 -3.94 5.73 7.25
C ASP A 13 -3.70 7.18 6.78
N SER A 14 -2.59 7.39 6.08
CA SER A 14 -2.31 8.62 5.33
C SER A 14 -1.48 8.34 4.09
N LEU A 15 -1.54 9.25 3.13
CA LEU A 15 -0.76 9.26 1.90
C LEU A 15 -0.25 10.68 1.70
N THR A 16 1.03 10.83 1.36
CA THR A 16 1.67 12.11 1.06
C THR A 16 2.46 11.94 -0.22
N ILE A 17 2.46 12.96 -1.06
CA ILE A 17 3.27 12.98 -2.29
C ILE A 17 4.36 14.00 -2.07
N THR A 18 5.60 13.61 -2.33
CA THR A 18 6.75 14.52 -2.22
C THR A 18 7.31 14.89 -3.58
N HIS A 19 7.07 14.06 -4.61
CA HIS A 19 7.39 14.38 -5.99
C HIS A 19 6.28 13.89 -6.92
N LEU A 20 5.84 14.75 -7.82
CA LEU A 20 5.00 14.43 -8.97
C LEU A 20 5.31 15.43 -10.09
N ASN A 21 6.22 15.07 -10.99
CA ASN A 21 6.74 16.00 -12.00
C ASN A 21 6.95 15.32 -13.35
N LEU A 22 6.61 16.03 -14.42
CA LEU A 22 6.96 15.62 -15.78
C LEU A 22 8.42 15.99 -16.05
N ASN A 23 9.16 15.06 -16.63
CA ASN A 23 10.53 15.21 -17.09
C ASN A 23 10.55 15.58 -18.58
N ASN A 24 11.69 16.08 -19.06
CA ASN A 24 11.88 16.48 -20.46
C ASN A 24 11.72 15.33 -21.48
N ASP A 25 11.83 14.09 -21.04
CA ASP A 25 11.64 12.86 -21.83
C ASP A 25 10.16 12.41 -21.89
N ASN A 26 9.21 13.28 -21.49
CA ASN A 26 7.77 12.96 -21.37
C ASN A 26 7.46 11.86 -20.34
N SER A 27 8.37 11.57 -19.41
CA SER A 27 8.11 10.67 -18.29
C SER A 27 7.60 11.42 -17.05
N LEU A 28 6.65 10.84 -16.33
CA LEU A 28 6.16 11.35 -15.04
C LEU A 28 6.87 10.61 -13.91
N PHE A 29 7.70 11.32 -13.15
CA PHE A 29 8.29 10.81 -11.92
C PHE A 29 7.35 11.03 -10.73
N ALA A 30 7.27 10.05 -9.85
CA ALA A 30 6.35 10.02 -8.72
C ALA A 30 7.00 9.43 -7.47
N THR A 31 6.92 10.15 -6.33
CA THR A 31 7.33 9.67 -5.01
C THR A 31 6.21 9.87 -3.99
N PHE A 32 5.74 8.77 -3.43
CA PHE A 32 4.59 8.69 -2.53
C PHE A 32 5.06 8.09 -1.19
N ASN A 33 4.86 8.80 -0.09
CA ASN A 33 5.02 8.27 1.26
C ASN A 33 3.66 7.81 1.78
N VAL A 34 3.54 6.51 2.07
CA VAL A 34 2.28 5.88 2.46
C VAL A 34 2.40 5.31 3.87
N ASN A 35 1.54 5.76 4.76
CA ASN A 35 1.48 5.26 6.13
C ASN A 35 0.52 4.06 6.19
N VAL A 36 1.06 2.87 6.41
CA VAL A 36 0.33 1.60 6.38
C VAL A 36 0.30 0.99 7.77
N THR A 37 -0.88 0.94 8.39
CA THR A 37 -1.10 0.09 9.56
C THR A 37 -1.29 -1.36 9.13
N ALA A 38 -0.54 -2.26 9.75
CA ALA A 38 -0.82 -3.69 9.80
C ALA A 38 -1.28 -4.07 11.21
N ARG A 39 -2.37 -4.84 11.34
CA ARG A 39 -2.89 -5.32 12.62
C ARG A 39 -3.07 -6.83 12.63
N ASN A 40 -2.46 -7.48 13.61
CA ASN A 40 -2.63 -8.89 13.90
C ASN A 40 -3.75 -9.09 14.96
N PRO A 41 -4.96 -9.54 14.57
CA PRO A 41 -6.04 -9.78 15.52
C PRO A 41 -5.91 -11.10 16.31
N ASN A 42 -4.85 -11.88 16.09
CA ASN A 42 -4.71 -13.22 16.67
C ASN A 42 -4.17 -13.17 18.11
N LYS A 43 -4.76 -14.00 18.98
CA LYS A 43 -4.35 -14.15 20.39
C LYS A 43 -3.15 -15.09 20.59
N LYS A 44 -2.86 -15.97 19.62
CA LYS A 44 -1.88 -17.07 19.71
C LYS A 44 -1.04 -17.29 18.44
N ILE A 45 -1.14 -16.38 17.46
CA ILE A 45 -0.42 -16.46 16.19
C ILE A 45 0.45 -15.21 16.07
N GLY A 46 1.76 -15.36 15.96
CA GLY A 46 2.65 -14.28 15.52
C GLY A 46 2.75 -14.26 14.00
N ILE A 47 3.09 -13.12 13.41
CA ILE A 47 3.25 -12.98 11.95
C ILE A 47 4.66 -12.45 11.67
N TYR A 48 5.48 -13.22 10.99
CA TYR A 48 6.72 -12.72 10.38
C TYR A 48 6.38 -12.15 9.01
N TYR A 49 6.72 -10.88 8.80
CA TYR A 49 6.67 -10.19 7.53
C TYR A 49 8.02 -10.35 6.84
N GLU A 50 8.01 -11.04 5.70
CA GLU A 50 9.19 -11.52 5.02
C GLU A 50 9.59 -10.60 3.86
N GLY A 51 10.86 -10.64 3.46
CA GLY A 51 11.34 -9.87 2.30
C GLY A 51 10.70 -10.32 0.97
N GLY A 52 10.72 -9.41 -0.01
CA GLY A 52 10.09 -9.60 -1.32
C GLY A 52 8.60 -9.23 -1.32
N SER A 53 8.20 -8.27 -0.47
CA SER A 53 6.94 -7.55 -0.59
C SER A 53 6.98 -6.61 -1.79
N ASP A 54 5.83 -6.40 -2.42
CA ASP A 54 5.67 -5.67 -3.67
C ASP A 54 4.39 -4.84 -3.55
N LEU A 55 4.54 -3.53 -3.32
CA LEU A 55 3.48 -2.55 -3.27
C LEU A 55 3.53 -1.68 -4.52
N ARG A 56 2.38 -1.38 -5.11
CA ARG A 56 2.24 -0.58 -6.33
C ARG A 56 1.03 0.33 -6.23
N VAL A 57 1.16 1.59 -6.62
CA VAL A 57 0.05 2.54 -6.76
C VAL A 57 -0.26 2.72 -8.24
N TYR A 58 -1.54 2.69 -8.57
CA TYR A 58 -2.06 2.90 -9.91
C TYR A 58 -3.07 4.05 -9.92
N PHE A 59 -3.10 4.80 -11.03
CA PHE A 59 -4.19 5.70 -11.40
C PHE A 59 -4.71 5.27 -12.77
N THR A 60 -6.04 5.15 -12.91
CA THR A 60 -6.74 4.71 -14.15
C THR A 60 -6.18 3.46 -14.86
N GLY A 61 -5.44 2.61 -14.14
CA GLY A 61 -4.80 1.39 -14.67
C GLY A 61 -3.29 1.51 -14.91
N THR A 62 -2.76 2.74 -15.00
CA THR A 62 -1.33 3.03 -15.16
C THR A 62 -0.62 3.02 -13.82
N GLN A 63 0.54 2.36 -13.74
CA GLN A 63 1.35 2.31 -12.52
C GLN A 63 2.12 3.62 -12.35
N LEU A 64 1.97 4.30 -11.20
CA LEU A 64 2.69 5.53 -10.88
C LEU A 64 4.01 5.24 -10.15
N CYS A 65 3.95 4.43 -9.09
CA CYS A 65 5.08 4.13 -8.23
C CYS A 65 4.97 2.75 -7.58
N GLU A 66 6.11 2.21 -7.15
CA GLU A 66 6.21 0.94 -6.45
C GLU A 66 7.25 0.96 -5.31
N GLY A 67 7.22 -0.07 -4.47
CA GLY A 67 8.10 -0.19 -3.31
C GLY A 67 7.79 -1.44 -2.49
N SER A 68 8.30 -1.51 -1.26
CA SER A 68 8.20 -2.72 -0.44
C SER A 68 7.98 -2.41 1.05
N LEU A 69 7.23 -3.29 1.73
CA LEU A 69 7.14 -3.27 3.19
C LEU A 69 8.44 -3.77 3.83
N PRO A 70 8.89 -3.17 4.94
CA PRO A 70 10.04 -3.67 5.69
C PRO A 70 9.81 -5.08 6.23
N LYS A 71 10.90 -5.78 6.57
CA LYS A 71 10.83 -7.04 7.33
C LYS A 71 10.58 -6.72 8.80
N PHE A 72 9.58 -7.35 9.42
CA PHE A 72 9.33 -7.21 10.85
C PHE A 72 8.60 -8.44 11.42
N TYR A 73 8.56 -8.54 12.75
CA TYR A 73 7.76 -9.54 13.45
C TYR A 73 6.64 -8.86 14.23
N GLN A 74 5.40 -9.29 13.98
CA GLN A 74 4.21 -8.82 14.67
C GLN A 74 3.71 -9.90 15.65
N GLY A 75 3.87 -9.62 16.94
CA GLY A 75 3.35 -10.48 18.01
C GLY A 75 1.81 -10.53 18.10
N HIS A 76 1.30 -11.21 19.12
CA HIS A 76 -0.14 -11.30 19.42
C HIS A 76 -0.73 -9.93 19.78
N ARG A 77 -2.03 -9.69 19.61
CA ARG A 77 -2.72 -8.38 19.78
C ARG A 77 -2.27 -7.27 18.80
N ASN A 78 -1.07 -7.37 18.23
CA ASN A 78 -0.25 -6.20 17.94
C ASN A 78 -0.69 -5.42 16.68
N THR A 79 -0.46 -4.12 16.70
CA THR A 79 -0.69 -3.17 15.60
C THR A 79 0.63 -2.47 15.32
N THR A 80 1.03 -2.39 14.05
CA THR A 80 2.31 -1.82 13.62
C THR A 80 2.04 -0.86 12.49
N VAL A 81 2.40 0.40 12.69
CA VAL A 81 2.35 1.45 11.65
C VAL A 81 3.70 1.44 10.93
N MET A 82 3.69 1.58 9.62
CA MET A 82 4.89 1.65 8.78
C MET A 82 4.75 2.82 7.82
N ASN A 83 5.71 3.75 7.83
CA ASN A 83 5.87 4.69 6.73
C ASN A 83 6.63 3.96 5.60
N VAL A 84 6.10 4.04 4.38
CA VAL A 84 6.61 3.32 3.21
C VAL A 84 6.72 4.29 2.03
N THR A 85 7.95 4.57 1.62
CA THR A 85 8.21 5.32 0.39
C THR A 85 8.05 4.41 -0.81
N LEU A 86 7.28 4.86 -1.79
CA LEU A 86 7.07 4.24 -3.09
C LEU A 86 7.56 5.23 -4.16
N THR A 87 8.38 4.77 -5.10
CA THR A 87 8.95 5.59 -6.18
C THR A 87 8.64 4.98 -7.54
N GLY A 88 8.59 5.80 -8.59
CA GLY A 88 8.45 5.29 -9.95
C GLY A 88 8.52 6.37 -11.00
N GLN A 89 8.62 5.92 -12.24
CA GLN A 89 8.66 6.75 -13.44
C GLN A 89 7.76 6.09 -14.49
N THR A 90 6.80 6.85 -15.00
CA THR A 90 5.84 6.41 -16.01
C THR A 90 6.20 7.05 -17.34
N GLN A 91 6.39 6.28 -18.40
CA GLN A 91 6.66 6.82 -19.74
C GLN A 91 5.37 7.32 -20.42
N ASP A 92 5.53 8.16 -21.46
CA ASP A 92 4.44 8.71 -22.27
C ASP A 92 3.32 9.43 -21.48
N ALA A 93 3.73 10.17 -20.45
CA ALA A 93 2.84 10.57 -19.36
C ALA A 93 2.13 11.93 -19.53
N ASN A 94 2.29 12.64 -20.65
CA ASN A 94 1.55 13.87 -20.94
C ASN A 94 0.02 13.74 -20.71
N GLY A 95 -0.63 12.74 -21.33
CA GLY A 95 -2.06 12.51 -21.16
C GLY A 95 -2.45 12.00 -19.77
N LEU A 96 -1.52 11.32 -19.08
CA LEU A 96 -1.69 10.87 -17.70
C LEU A 96 -1.70 12.07 -16.74
N LEU A 97 -0.76 13.01 -16.88
CA LEU A 97 -0.68 14.21 -16.05
C LEU A 97 -1.90 15.11 -16.25
N GLN A 98 -2.34 15.32 -17.50
CA GLN A 98 -3.58 16.04 -17.78
C GLN A 98 -4.80 15.39 -17.12
N SER A 99 -4.89 14.05 -17.17
CA SER A 99 -5.97 13.29 -16.53
C SER A 99 -5.93 13.39 -15.00
N LEU A 100 -4.74 13.39 -14.39
CA LEU A 100 -4.53 13.58 -12.96
C LEU A 100 -4.98 14.99 -12.53
N GLN A 101 -4.54 16.03 -13.25
CA GLN A 101 -4.92 17.43 -13.01
C GLN A 101 -6.43 17.66 -13.15
N ALA A 102 -7.07 17.06 -14.16
CA ALA A 102 -8.51 17.12 -14.34
C ALA A 102 -9.28 16.44 -13.20
N GLN A 103 -8.81 15.31 -12.67
CA GLN A 103 -9.41 14.68 -11.48
C GLN A 103 -9.18 15.53 -10.21
N GLU A 104 -8.02 16.16 -10.06
CA GLU A 104 -7.71 17.07 -8.94
C GLU A 104 -8.65 18.28 -8.89
N GLN A 105 -9.03 18.85 -10.04
CA GLN A 105 -10.07 19.89 -10.10
C GLN A 105 -11.44 19.44 -9.59
N THR A 106 -11.77 18.15 -9.68
CA THR A 106 -13.01 17.59 -9.08
C THR A 106 -12.86 17.31 -7.57
N GLY A 107 -11.66 17.45 -7.02
CA GLY A 107 -11.31 17.05 -5.66
C GLY A 107 -11.49 15.55 -5.38
N ASN A 108 -11.52 14.70 -6.41
CA ASN A 108 -11.69 13.26 -6.31
C ASN A 108 -10.73 12.55 -7.26
N ILE A 109 -9.74 11.88 -6.71
CA ILE A 109 -8.64 11.27 -7.45
C ILE A 109 -8.57 9.78 -7.08
N PRO A 110 -9.08 8.89 -7.96
CA PRO A 110 -9.15 7.46 -7.67
C PRO A 110 -7.78 6.79 -7.82
N LEU A 111 -7.17 6.46 -6.68
CA LEU A 111 -5.93 5.69 -6.60
C LEU A 111 -6.23 4.23 -6.24
N PHE A 112 -5.48 3.30 -6.82
CA PHE A 112 -5.55 1.88 -6.51
C PHE A 112 -4.21 1.37 -6.01
N LEU A 113 -4.12 1.07 -4.71
CA LEU A 113 -2.94 0.46 -4.10
C LEU A 113 -3.09 -1.07 -4.12
N ARG A 114 -2.12 -1.75 -4.73
CA ARG A 114 -2.02 -3.20 -4.80
C ARG A 114 -0.77 -3.67 -4.06
N GLY A 115 -0.92 -4.61 -3.14
CA GLY A 115 0.19 -5.20 -2.40
C GLY A 115 0.25 -6.72 -2.53
N LYS A 116 1.47 -7.26 -2.64
CA LYS A 116 1.82 -8.65 -2.33
C LYS A 116 2.69 -8.64 -1.08
N VAL A 117 2.28 -9.31 -0.01
CA VAL A 117 3.00 -9.32 1.27
C VAL A 117 3.33 -10.78 1.64
N PRO A 118 4.58 -11.22 1.47
CA PRO A 118 5.01 -12.53 1.90
C PRO A 118 5.10 -12.61 3.43
N VAL A 119 4.60 -13.69 4.03
CA VAL A 119 4.59 -13.87 5.48
C VAL A 119 4.88 -15.32 5.90
N ARG A 120 5.25 -15.52 7.16
CA ARG A 120 5.13 -16.81 7.87
C ARG A 120 4.33 -16.63 9.15
N LEU A 121 3.48 -17.60 9.46
CA LEU A 121 2.75 -17.64 10.74
C LEU A 121 3.61 -18.36 11.78
N LYS A 122 3.64 -17.83 13.01
CA LYS A 122 4.31 -18.42 14.18
C LYS A 122 3.27 -18.97 15.16
N LEU A 123 3.42 -20.23 15.55
CA LEU A 123 2.57 -20.94 16.51
C LEU A 123 3.45 -21.61 17.58
N GLY A 124 3.53 -20.99 18.76
CA GLY A 124 4.50 -21.40 19.77
C GLY A 124 5.92 -21.30 19.22
N GLY A 125 6.66 -22.41 19.22
CA GLY A 125 7.97 -22.52 18.59
C GLY A 125 7.95 -22.72 17.07
N LEU A 126 6.83 -23.19 16.49
CA LEU A 126 6.75 -23.57 15.08
C LEU A 126 6.54 -22.36 14.16
N LYS A 127 7.18 -22.38 12.99
CA LYS A 127 6.95 -21.41 11.90
C LYS A 127 6.40 -22.14 10.68
N SER A 128 5.43 -21.55 10.00
CA SER A 128 4.91 -22.10 8.75
C SER A 128 5.89 -21.96 7.57
N MET A 129 5.53 -22.57 6.44
CA MET A 129 6.02 -22.17 5.11
C MET A 129 5.70 -20.69 4.81
N LYS A 130 6.23 -20.16 3.70
CA LYS A 130 5.99 -18.78 3.25
C LYS A 130 4.64 -18.70 2.51
N TRP A 131 3.74 -17.83 2.96
CA TRP A 131 2.44 -17.54 2.31
C TRP A 131 2.50 -16.16 1.67
N LYS A 132 1.56 -15.83 0.76
CA LYS A 132 1.47 -14.51 0.13
C LYS A 132 0.08 -13.90 0.37
N PHE A 133 0.01 -12.85 1.18
CA PHE A 133 -1.21 -12.04 1.25
C PHE A 133 -1.28 -11.07 0.07
N LEU A 134 -2.47 -10.96 -0.52
CA LEU A 134 -2.81 -9.92 -1.49
C LEU A 134 -3.63 -8.84 -0.80
N VAL A 135 -3.11 -7.61 -0.87
CA VAL A 135 -3.78 -6.38 -0.45
C VAL A 135 -4.29 -5.67 -1.70
N ARG A 136 -5.52 -5.17 -1.66
CA ARG A 136 -6.10 -4.30 -2.69
C ARG A 136 -6.87 -3.19 -2.00
N CYS A 137 -6.39 -1.96 -2.05
CA CYS A 137 -7.06 -0.79 -1.50
C CYS A 137 -7.44 0.15 -2.64
N TRP A 138 -8.73 0.48 -2.73
CA TRP A 138 -9.19 1.61 -3.51
C TRP A 138 -9.21 2.82 -2.57
N LEU A 139 -8.61 3.92 -3.00
CA LEU A 139 -8.51 5.18 -2.26
C LEU A 139 -9.07 6.28 -3.15
N ASN A 140 -9.85 7.19 -2.58
CA ASN A 140 -10.21 8.44 -3.24
C ASN A 140 -9.57 9.58 -2.44
N VAL A 141 -8.65 10.32 -3.05
CA VAL A 141 -7.94 11.44 -2.42
C VAL A 141 -8.35 12.76 -3.06
N ASP A 142 -8.16 13.88 -2.37
CA ASP A 142 -8.62 15.20 -2.84
C ASP A 142 -7.58 16.05 -3.56
N SER A 143 -6.30 15.75 -3.39
CA SER A 143 -5.18 16.42 -4.08
C SER A 143 -4.03 15.44 -4.29
N LEU A 144 -3.17 15.73 -5.28
CA LEU A 144 -1.85 15.11 -5.43
C LEU A 144 -0.71 16.14 -5.38
N THR A 145 -1.02 17.40 -5.02
CA THR A 145 -0.04 18.47 -4.91
C THR A 145 1.05 18.09 -3.90
N PRO A 146 2.35 18.15 -4.26
CA PRO A 146 3.44 17.83 -3.35
C PRO A 146 3.40 18.64 -2.06
N ASP A 147 3.82 18.01 -0.95
CA ASP A 147 3.94 18.59 0.40
C ASP A 147 2.65 19.19 1.00
N ASN A 148 1.50 18.99 0.36
CA ASN A 148 0.19 19.35 0.89
C ASN A 148 -0.42 18.22 1.74
N THR A 149 -1.36 18.56 2.64
CA THR A 149 -2.12 17.59 3.43
C THR A 149 -3.19 16.91 2.56
N ILE A 150 -2.82 15.81 1.91
CA ILE A 150 -3.74 15.00 1.11
C ILE A 150 -4.76 14.30 2.03
N ARG A 151 -6.05 14.52 1.80
CA ARG A 151 -7.13 13.88 2.56
C ARG A 151 -7.69 12.68 1.80
N ILE A 152 -7.63 11.51 2.44
CA ILE A 152 -8.33 10.31 1.98
C ILE A 152 -9.82 10.49 2.26
N ARG A 153 -10.63 10.76 1.22
CA ARG A 153 -12.09 10.93 1.31
C ARG A 153 -12.83 9.61 1.54
N ASP A 154 -12.40 8.56 0.84
CA ASP A 154 -12.88 7.20 1.01
C ASP A 154 -11.71 6.21 0.87
N SER A 155 -11.79 5.11 1.61
CA SER A 155 -10.87 3.99 1.46
C SER A 155 -11.56 2.65 1.66
N ARG A 156 -11.30 1.73 0.72
CA ARG A 156 -11.82 0.36 0.79
C ARG A 156 -10.70 -0.63 0.54
N CYS A 157 -10.26 -1.32 1.58
CA CYS A 157 -9.28 -2.39 1.46
C CYS A 157 -9.92 -3.80 1.47
N LYS A 158 -9.48 -4.66 0.55
CA LYS A 158 -9.81 -6.10 0.49
C LYS A 158 -8.54 -6.93 0.64
N PHE A 159 -8.63 -7.98 1.45
CA PHE A 159 -7.54 -8.90 1.76
C PHE A 159 -7.88 -10.30 1.26
N ARG A 160 -6.95 -10.92 0.52
CA ARG A 160 -7.08 -12.32 0.11
C ARG A 160 -5.77 -13.05 0.39
N LEU A 161 -5.86 -14.25 0.93
CA LEU A 161 -4.73 -15.17 0.98
C LEU A 161 -4.54 -15.78 -0.40
N ARG A 162 -3.29 -15.82 -0.88
CA ARG A 162 -2.90 -16.61 -2.04
C ARG A 162 -1.92 -17.68 -1.56
N PHE A 163 -2.31 -18.93 -1.80
CA PHE A 163 -1.46 -20.11 -1.73
C PHE A 163 -0.48 -20.07 -2.90
#